data_AF-A0A2G9NTC6-F1
#
_entry.id   AF-A0A2G9NTC6-F1
#
_cell.length_a   1.000
_cell.length_b   1.000
_cell.length_c   1.000
_cell.angle_alpha   90.00
_cell.angle_beta   90.00
_cell.angle_gamma   90.00
#
_symmetry.space_group_name_H-M   'P 1'
#
loop_
_entity.id
_entity.type
_entity.pdbx_description
1 polymer ?
#
loop_
_entity_poly.entity_id
_entity_poly.type
_entity_poly.pdbx_seq_one_letter_code
_entity_poly.pdbx_strand_id
1 'polypeptide(L)'
;MGLMSARKIEKNRSKFRWKDRKFKVRTLKLNIKSDPLEGSSQAKGLVTEKVQKEAKQPNSAMRKCCKVQLKKNGKIVTAFIPGNLAQKFIDE
;
A
#
# COMPACT_ATOMS: atom_id res chain seq x y z
N MET A 1 1.14 30.30 -30.19
CA MET A 1 2.55 30.24 -29.71
C MET A 1 3.15 31.59 -29.97
N GLY A 2 3.76 32.24 -28.97
CA GLY A 2 4.39 33.55 -29.13
C GLY A 2 5.88 33.49 -28.78
N LEU A 3 6.71 34.23 -29.52
CA LEU A 3 8.17 34.24 -29.42
C LEU A 3 8.69 34.50 -27.98
N MET A 4 7.94 35.23 -27.15
CA MET A 4 8.28 35.54 -25.74
C MET A 4 7.36 34.87 -24.69
N SER A 5 6.68 33.78 -25.06
CA SER A 5 5.65 33.14 -24.20
C SER A 5 6.16 32.03 -23.27
N ALA A 6 7.48 31.82 -23.18
CA ALA A 6 8.09 30.69 -22.46
C ALA A 6 7.64 30.57 -20.99
N ARG A 7 7.66 31.67 -20.22
CA ARG A 7 7.24 31.68 -18.81
C ARG A 7 5.78 31.24 -18.62
N LYS A 8 4.89 31.61 -19.55
CA LYS A 8 3.47 31.21 -19.53
C LYS A 8 3.33 29.71 -19.78
N ILE A 9 4.05 29.19 -20.77
CA ILE A 9 4.04 27.76 -21.11
C ILE A 9 4.58 26.93 -19.94
N GLU A 10 5.66 27.36 -19.30
CA GLU A 10 6.25 26.68 -18.14
C GLU A 10 5.32 26.66 -16.92
N LYS A 11 4.68 27.81 -16.59
CA LYS A 11 3.68 27.88 -15.52
C LYS A 11 2.49 26.97 -15.81
N ASN A 12 2.00 26.96 -17.05
CA ASN A 12 0.91 26.08 -17.47
C ASN A 12 1.32 24.60 -17.34
N ARG A 13 2.51 24.22 -17.83
CA ARG A 13 3.04 22.85 -17.69
C ARG A 13 3.13 22.46 -16.22
N SER A 14 3.63 23.33 -15.36
CA SER A 14 3.70 23.08 -13.91
C SER A 14 2.33 22.89 -13.28
N LYS A 15 1.34 23.73 -13.63
CA LYS A 15 -0.05 23.60 -13.17
C LYS A 15 -0.68 22.27 -13.63
N PHE A 16 -0.51 21.89 -14.89
CA PHE A 16 -1.04 20.62 -15.40
C PHE A 16 -0.29 19.41 -14.86
N ARG A 17 1.01 19.54 -14.54
CA ARG A 17 1.81 18.46 -13.94
C ARG A 17 1.27 18.02 -12.58
N TRP A 18 0.64 18.92 -11.82
CA TRP A 18 -0.01 18.56 -10.55
C TRP A 18 -1.29 17.72 -10.71
N LYS A 19 -1.90 17.69 -11.90
CA LYS A 19 -3.02 16.80 -12.19
C LYS A 19 -2.56 15.35 -12.40
N ASP A 20 -1.28 15.13 -12.72
CA ASP A 20 -0.72 13.78 -12.79
C ASP A 20 -0.57 13.19 -11.38
N ARG A 21 -1.28 12.08 -11.14
CA ARG A 21 -1.24 11.35 -9.88
C ARG A 21 0.17 10.87 -9.54
N LYS A 22 0.95 10.39 -10.53
CA LYS A 22 2.31 9.88 -10.27
C LYS A 22 3.21 11.00 -9.77
N PHE A 23 3.16 12.15 -10.44
CA PHE A 23 3.88 13.35 -10.01
C PHE A 23 3.47 13.80 -8.61
N LYS A 24 2.16 13.88 -8.32
CA LYS A 24 1.65 14.31 -7.01
C LYS A 24 2.08 13.38 -5.88
N VAL A 25 1.91 12.06 -6.05
CA VAL A 25 2.27 11.05 -5.04
C VAL A 25 3.76 11.07 -4.73
N ARG A 26 4.61 11.17 -5.76
CA ARG A 26 6.07 11.25 -5.60
C ARG A 26 6.50 12.54 -4.91
N THR A 27 5.99 13.68 -5.37
CA THR A 27 6.41 15.01 -4.87
C THR A 27 6.01 15.21 -3.41
N LEU A 28 4.81 14.77 -3.03
CA LEU A 28 4.31 14.88 -1.66
C LEU A 28 4.76 13.71 -0.74
N LYS A 29 5.52 12.75 -1.26
CA LYS A 29 5.95 11.52 -0.56
C LYS A 29 4.78 10.80 0.13
N LEU A 30 3.59 10.80 -0.49
CA LEU A 30 2.37 10.28 0.13
C LEU A 30 2.50 8.79 0.49
N ASN A 31 3.15 8.01 -0.37
CA ASN A 31 3.38 6.58 -0.14
C ASN A 31 4.08 6.32 1.19
N ILE A 32 5.18 7.02 1.47
CA ILE A 32 5.98 6.80 2.69
C ILE A 32 5.18 7.16 3.95
N LYS A 33 4.33 8.19 3.88
CA LYS A 33 3.51 8.63 5.02
C LYS A 33 2.39 7.64 5.34
N SER A 34 1.74 7.08 4.32
CA SER A 34 0.58 6.19 4.51
C SER A 34 0.95 4.72 4.64
N ASP A 35 2.07 4.29 4.06
CA ASP A 35 2.45 2.89 3.98
C ASP A 35 2.79 2.33 5.37
N PRO A 36 2.14 1.23 5.82
CA PRO A 36 2.52 0.55 7.05
C PRO A 36 3.95 -0.01 7.01
N LEU A 37 4.54 -0.21 5.83
CA LEU A 37 5.92 -0.64 5.66
C LEU A 37 6.93 0.51 5.56
N GLU A 38 6.49 1.77 5.65
CA GLU A 38 7.39 2.95 5.62
C GLU A 38 8.36 2.95 4.42
N GLY A 39 7.94 2.40 3.27
CA GLY A 39 8.77 2.32 2.07
C GLY A 39 9.75 1.16 2.01
N SER A 40 9.75 0.26 3.01
CA SER A 40 10.51 -1.00 2.97
C SER A 40 9.81 -2.06 2.12
N SER A 41 10.56 -2.94 1.46
CA SER A 41 10.00 -4.06 0.68
C SER A 41 9.37 -5.15 1.54
N GLN A 42 9.90 -5.37 2.74
CA GLN A 42 9.46 -6.40 3.67
C GLN A 42 9.47 -5.88 5.12
N ALA A 43 8.72 -6.53 6.00
CA ALA A 43 8.75 -6.29 7.43
C ALA A 43 8.57 -7.60 8.21
N LYS A 44 9.11 -7.62 9.41
CA LYS A 44 8.90 -8.68 10.40
C LYS A 44 7.84 -8.24 11.40
N GLY A 45 7.06 -9.18 11.90
CA GLY A 45 6.03 -8.92 12.90
C GLY A 45 5.65 -10.16 13.68
N LEU A 46 4.90 -9.95 14.75
CA LEU A 46 4.33 -10.99 15.59
C LEU A 46 2.88 -11.25 15.15
N VAL A 47 2.47 -12.51 15.12
CA VAL A 47 1.09 -12.87 14.83
C VAL A 47 0.24 -12.63 16.08
N THR A 48 -0.94 -12.04 15.92
CA THR A 48 -1.85 -11.74 17.04
C THR A 48 -3.08 -12.64 17.01
N GLU A 49 -3.73 -12.76 15.85
CA GLU A 49 -4.93 -13.59 15.71
C GLU A 49 -5.05 -14.18 14.29
N LYS A 50 -5.59 -15.39 14.20
CA LYS A 50 -5.99 -16.02 12.92
C LYS A 50 -7.37 -15.50 12.48
N VAL A 51 -7.46 -14.96 11.28
CA VAL A 51 -8.71 -14.36 10.73
C VAL A 51 -9.03 -14.97 9.37
N GLN A 52 -10.32 -15.14 9.06
CA GLN A 52 -10.76 -15.54 7.72
C GLN A 52 -11.50 -14.37 7.05
N LYS A 53 -11.20 -14.11 5.79
CA LYS A 53 -11.89 -13.10 4.98
C LYS A 53 -12.61 -13.76 3.82
N GLU A 54 -13.87 -13.41 3.61
CA GLU A 54 -14.62 -13.87 2.46
C GLU A 54 -14.01 -13.34 1.16
N ALA A 55 -13.96 -14.18 0.14
CA ALA A 55 -13.57 -13.77 -1.20
C ALA A 55 -14.59 -12.76 -1.74
N LYS A 56 -14.12 -11.82 -2.58
CA LYS A 56 -15.04 -10.95 -3.31
C LYS A 56 -15.88 -11.79 -4.28
N GLN A 57 -17.17 -11.51 -4.33
CA GLN A 57 -18.11 -12.04 -5.31
C GLN A 57 -17.53 -11.88 -6.73
N PRO A 58 -17.67 -12.86 -7.64
CA PRO A 58 -18.59 -14.00 -7.62
C PRO A 58 -18.04 -15.30 -6.98
N ASN A 59 -16.84 -15.27 -6.40
CA ASN A 59 -16.21 -16.47 -5.86
C ASN A 59 -16.72 -16.80 -4.45
N SER A 60 -16.96 -18.08 -4.16
CA SER A 60 -17.31 -18.58 -2.83
C SER A 60 -16.11 -19.29 -2.19
N ALA A 61 -15.30 -18.52 -1.44
CA ALA A 61 -14.15 -19.08 -0.72
C ALA A 61 -13.77 -18.24 0.51
N MET A 62 -13.33 -18.91 1.58
CA MET A 62 -12.77 -18.27 2.77
C MET A 62 -11.25 -18.17 2.65
N ARG A 63 -10.73 -16.94 2.54
CA ARG A 63 -9.28 -16.67 2.50
C ARG A 63 -8.73 -16.67 3.92
N LYS A 64 -7.80 -17.58 4.17
CA LYS A 64 -7.09 -17.70 5.46
C LYS A 64 -6.07 -16.58 5.57
N CYS A 65 -6.18 -15.80 6.64
CA CYS A 65 -5.35 -14.64 6.93
C CYS A 65 -4.90 -14.66 8.40
N CYS A 66 -3.96 -13.79 8.75
CA CYS A 66 -3.60 -13.50 10.12
C CYS A 66 -3.51 -11.98 10.33
N LYS A 67 -3.80 -11.50 11.54
CA LYS A 67 -3.38 -10.17 11.97
C LYS A 67 -1.94 -10.26 12.48
N VAL A 68 -1.11 -9.34 12.02
CA VAL A 68 0.31 -9.26 12.34
C VAL A 68 0.60 -7.87 12.86
N GLN A 69 1.20 -7.79 14.04
CA GLN A 69 1.75 -6.56 14.58
C GLN A 69 3.19 -6.39 14.07
N LEU A 70 3.44 -5.32 13.32
CA LEU A 70 4.77 -5.05 12.77
C LEU A 70 5.73 -4.64 13.89
N LYS A 71 6.89 -5.30 13.98
CA LYS A 71 7.88 -5.04 15.04
C LYS A 71 8.43 -3.61 15.01
N LYS A 72 8.52 -2.99 13.82
CA LYS A 72 9.14 -1.68 13.63
C LYS A 72 8.29 -0.50 14.10
N ASN A 73 6.97 -0.57 13.94
CA ASN A 73 6.07 0.56 14.18
C ASN A 73 4.84 0.20 15.01
N GLY A 74 4.72 -1.06 15.45
CA GLY A 74 3.61 -1.53 16.28
C GLY A 74 2.25 -1.54 15.58
N LYS A 75 2.16 -1.18 14.29
CA LYS A 75 0.91 -1.17 13.53
C LYS A 75 0.44 -2.60 13.30
N ILE A 76 -0.86 -2.80 13.43
CA ILE A 76 -1.51 -4.10 13.18
C ILE A 76 -2.01 -4.11 11.73
N VAL A 77 -1.57 -5.09 10.96
CA VAL A 77 -1.95 -5.30 9.55
C VAL A 77 -2.51 -6.70 9.36
N THR A 78 -3.37 -6.90 8.36
CA THR A 78 -3.83 -8.25 7.99
C THR A 78 -2.98 -8.79 6.84
N ALA A 79 -2.38 -9.96 7.02
CA ALA A 79 -1.61 -10.67 6.00
C ALA A 79 -2.38 -11.90 5.51
N PHE A 80 -2.26 -12.21 4.21
CA PHE A 80 -2.81 -13.42 3.62
C PHE A 80 -1.83 -14.59 3.81
N ILE A 81 -2.35 -15.78 4.14
CA ILE A 81 -1.55 -16.99 4.30
C ILE A 81 -1.65 -17.82 3.00
N PRO A 82 -0.60 -17.84 2.17
CA PRO A 82 -0.62 -18.61 0.92
C PRO A 82 -0.42 -20.11 1.16
N GLY A 83 -0.90 -20.93 0.21
CA GLY A 83 -0.74 -22.39 0.23
C GLY A 83 -1.89 -23.16 0.89
N ASN A 84 -1.96 -24.46 0.61
CA ASN A 84 -2.96 -25.33 1.24
C ASN A 84 -2.52 -25.71 2.66
N LEU A 85 -3.45 -25.69 3.62
CA LEU A 85 -3.23 -26.00 5.05
C LEU A 85 -2.14 -25.19 5.78
N ALA A 86 -1.55 -24.16 5.16
CA ALA A 86 -0.45 -23.39 5.73
C ALA A 86 -0.78 -22.72 7.08
N GLN A 87 -2.06 -22.45 7.35
CA GLN A 87 -2.54 -21.93 8.63
C GLN A 87 -2.19 -22.81 9.84
N LYS A 88 -1.92 -24.11 9.63
CA LYS A 88 -1.52 -25.03 10.71
C LYS A 88 -0.09 -24.80 11.21
N PHE A 89 0.77 -24.16 10.41
CA PHE A 89 2.17 -23.90 10.77
C PHE A 89 2.40 -22.53 11.42
N ILE A 90 1.33 -21.75 11.57
CA ILE A 90 1.40 -20.40 12.13
C ILE A 90 0.65 -20.46 13.45
N ASP A 91 1.30 -20.07 14.53
CA ASP A 91 0.69 -19.95 15.86
C ASP A 91 0.72 -18.50 16.33
N GLU A 92 -0.03 -18.23 17.40
CA GLU A 92 -0.13 -16.92 18.06
C GLU A 92 0.91 -16.82 19.18
#